data_AF-A0A437CJJ0-F1
#
_entry.id   AF-A0A437CJJ0-F1
#
_cell.length_a   1.000
_cell.length_b   1.000
_cell.length_c   1.000
_cell.angle_alpha   90.00
_cell.angle_beta   90.00
_cell.angle_gamma   90.00
#
_symmetry.space_group_name_H-M   'P 1'
#
loop_
_entity.id
_entity.type
_entity.pdbx_description
1 polymer ?
#
loop_
_entity_poly.entity_id
_entity_poly.type
_entity_poly.pdbx_seq_one_letter_code
_entity_poly.pdbx_strand_id
1 'polypeptide(L)'
;MELWKNDIGDDLSVALAQYNIRLRVRAEYLEHESALRDGVSSNKRQPLERQFDLFSRANSLLRARDLGSIVCDIKFTELDNLEAFWADYLSGALLEALKGVFITDSLRMAAGSEGVRLLISVDQDDYEEGRRLLRAKKIMSFRNAP
;
A
#
# COMPACT_ATOMS: atom_id res chain seq x y z
N MET A 1 8.35 37.28 28.93
CA MET A 1 7.06 37.50 28.22
C MET A 1 7.32 37.14 26.76
N GLU A 2 7.41 35.84 26.46
CA GLU A 2 7.75 35.32 25.11
C GLU A 2 6.65 34.35 24.67
N LEU A 3 5.48 34.88 24.31
CA LEU A 3 4.32 34.07 23.93
C LEU A 3 3.79 34.39 22.52
N TRP A 4 4.51 35.16 21.71
CA TRP A 4 3.98 35.69 20.43
C TRP A 4 4.83 35.40 19.19
N LYS A 5 5.78 34.46 19.23
CA LYS A 5 6.64 34.16 18.06
C LYS A 5 6.36 32.82 17.36
N ASN A 6 5.49 31.96 17.89
CA ASN A 6 5.23 30.64 17.30
C ASN A 6 3.95 30.58 16.45
N ASP A 7 2.92 31.37 16.76
CA ASP A 7 1.60 31.23 16.13
C ASP A 7 1.61 31.53 14.61
N ILE A 8 2.36 32.53 14.16
CA ILE A 8 2.42 32.90 12.72
C ILE A 8 3.19 31.87 11.89
N GLY A 9 4.22 31.25 12.48
CA GLY A 9 5.02 30.21 11.83
C GLY A 9 4.23 28.90 11.69
N ASP A 10 3.50 28.54 12.74
CA ASP A 10 2.63 27.37 12.73
C ASP A 10 1.45 27.57 11.75
N ASP A 11 0.84 28.76 11.70
CA ASP A 11 -0.24 29.09 10.77
C ASP A 11 0.17 28.97 9.29
N LEU A 12 1.35 29.48 8.92
CA LEU A 12 1.87 29.37 7.56
C LEU A 12 2.24 27.91 7.20
N SER A 13 2.76 27.14 8.16
CA SER A 13 3.07 25.72 7.98
C SER A 13 1.81 24.89 7.73
N VAL A 14 0.71 25.19 8.43
CA VAL A 14 -0.57 24.51 8.27
C VAL A 14 -1.27 24.95 6.98
N ALA A 15 -1.16 26.21 6.58
CA ALA A 15 -1.72 26.71 5.33
C ALA A 15 -1.07 26.07 4.08
N LEU A 16 0.22 25.74 4.14
CA LEU A 16 0.94 25.04 3.08
C LEU A 16 0.95 23.51 3.26
N ALA A 17 0.32 22.99 4.31
CA ALA A 17 0.35 21.57 4.61
C ALA A 17 -0.22 20.75 3.45
N GLN A 18 0.60 19.79 3.02
CA GLN A 18 0.25 18.71 2.11
C GLN A 18 0.49 17.41 2.85
N TYR A 19 -0.32 16.39 2.57
CA TYR A 19 -0.16 15.09 3.20
C TYR A 19 0.09 14.01 2.15
N ASN A 20 1.07 13.14 2.41
CA ASN A 20 1.39 12.04 1.52
C ASN A 20 0.82 10.76 2.11
N ILE A 21 0.02 10.03 1.33
CA ILE A 21 -0.41 8.68 1.67
C ILE A 21 0.32 7.68 0.80
N ARG A 22 0.74 6.58 1.44
CA ARG A 22 1.39 5.49 0.75
C ARG A 22 0.37 4.42 0.35
N LEU A 23 0.16 4.30 -0.96
CA LEU A 23 -0.59 3.19 -1.55
C LEU A 23 0.40 2.11 -2.00
N ARG A 24 0.26 0.89 -1.48
CA ARG A 24 0.99 -0.26 -1.99
C ARG A 24 0.08 -1.10 -2.86
N VAL A 25 0.55 -1.44 -4.05
CA VAL A 25 -0.10 -2.34 -5.01
C VAL A 25 0.78 -3.58 -5.15
N ARG A 26 0.21 -4.77 -4.96
CA ARG A 26 0.92 -6.04 -5.07
C ARG A 26 0.18 -6.98 -6.01
N ALA A 27 0.92 -7.73 -6.81
CA ALA A 27 0.38 -8.84 -7.59
C ALA A 27 0.69 -10.18 -6.89
N GLU A 28 -0.27 -11.10 -6.90
CA GLU A 28 -0.11 -12.44 -6.34
C GLU A 28 -0.70 -13.50 -7.27
N TYR A 29 0.00 -14.64 -7.39
CA TYR A 29 -0.54 -15.83 -8.01
C TYR A 29 -1.71 -16.40 -7.18
N LEU A 30 -2.79 -16.78 -7.85
CA LEU A 30 -3.95 -17.42 -7.23
C LEU A 30 -3.61 -18.83 -6.69
N GLU A 31 -2.74 -19.56 -7.38
CA GLU A 31 -2.41 -20.95 -7.07
C GLU A 31 -1.24 -21.10 -6.07
N HIS A 32 -1.34 -20.47 -4.90
CA HIS A 32 -0.26 -20.51 -3.89
C HIS A 32 -0.12 -21.88 -3.20
N GLU A 33 -1.24 -22.50 -2.81
CA GLU A 33 -1.24 -23.74 -2.01
C GLU A 33 -0.74 -24.96 -2.80
N SER A 34 -1.17 -25.14 -4.05
CA SER A 34 -0.75 -26.25 -4.91
C SER A 34 0.75 -26.19 -5.17
N ALA A 35 1.26 -25.03 -5.58
CA ALA A 35 2.69 -24.85 -5.84
C ALA A 35 3.56 -25.07 -4.60
N LEU A 36 3.12 -24.62 -3.41
CA LEU A 36 3.85 -24.86 -2.16
C LEU A 36 3.87 -26.34 -1.76
N ARG A 37 2.73 -27.04 -1.90
CA ARG A 37 2.64 -28.47 -1.58
C ARG A 37 3.50 -29.32 -2.51
N ASP A 38 3.54 -28.98 -3.80
CA ASP A 38 4.28 -29.75 -4.81
C ASP A 38 5.78 -29.40 -4.83
N GLY A 39 6.14 -28.15 -4.49
CA GLY A 39 7.52 -27.66 -4.53
C GLY A 39 8.34 -27.86 -3.24
N VAL A 40 7.69 -28.15 -2.11
CA VAL A 40 8.35 -28.22 -0.79
C VAL A 40 8.34 -29.65 -0.25
N SER A 41 9.32 -30.44 -0.68
CA SER A 41 9.59 -31.77 -0.15
C SER A 41 11.09 -31.95 0.15
N SER A 42 11.41 -32.82 1.11
CA SER A 42 12.80 -33.15 1.45
C SER A 42 12.96 -34.65 1.67
N ASN A 43 14.00 -35.21 1.06
CA ASN A 43 14.40 -36.61 1.16
C ASN A 43 15.52 -36.82 2.21
N LYS A 44 15.93 -35.78 2.93
CA LYS A 44 16.94 -35.84 4.00
C LYS A 44 16.47 -36.74 5.14
N ARG A 45 17.34 -37.64 5.60
CA ARG A 45 17.01 -38.58 6.70
C ARG A 45 17.15 -37.95 8.08
N GLN A 46 18.13 -37.06 8.27
CA GLN A 46 18.34 -36.40 9.55
C GLN A 46 17.28 -35.30 9.78
N PRO A 47 16.61 -35.24 10.95
CA PRO A 47 15.50 -34.32 11.18
C PRO A 47 15.86 -32.84 11.01
N LEU A 48 17.01 -32.42 11.55
CA LEU A 48 17.44 -31.03 11.49
C LEU A 48 17.80 -30.59 10.06
N GLU A 49 18.58 -31.40 9.34
CA GLU A 49 18.87 -31.13 7.91
C GLU A 49 17.60 -31.08 7.07
N ARG A 50 16.62 -31.96 7.36
CA ARG A 50 15.33 -31.96 6.67
C ARG A 50 14.58 -30.65 6.89
N GLN A 51 14.56 -30.13 8.13
CA GLN A 51 13.91 -28.87 8.43
C GLN A 51 14.58 -27.68 7.71
N PHE A 52 15.91 -27.63 7.70
CA PHE A 52 16.64 -26.59 6.97
C PHE A 52 16.40 -26.67 5.45
N ASP A 53 16.37 -27.87 4.88
CA ASP A 53 16.11 -28.09 3.45
C ASP A 53 14.68 -27.66 3.09
N LEU A 54 13.68 -28.07 3.88
CA LEU A 54 12.29 -27.64 3.68
C LEU A 54 12.14 -26.11 3.77
N PHE A 55 12.74 -25.48 4.78
CA PHE A 55 12.71 -24.03 4.94
C PHE A 55 13.35 -23.31 3.75
N SER A 56 14.54 -23.78 3.32
CA SER A 56 15.27 -23.18 2.20
C SER A 56 14.51 -23.30 0.88
N ARG A 57 13.87 -24.45 0.63
CA ARG A 57 13.02 -24.68 -0.55
C ARG A 57 11.78 -23.80 -0.54
N ALA A 58 11.05 -23.78 0.58
CA ALA A 58 9.88 -22.92 0.74
C ALA A 58 10.24 -21.45 0.50
N ASN A 59 11.32 -20.96 1.10
CA ASN A 59 11.77 -19.59 0.95
C ASN A 59 12.20 -19.26 -0.49
N SER A 60 12.87 -20.19 -1.17
CA SER A 60 13.26 -20.02 -2.57
C SER A 60 12.05 -19.99 -3.50
N LEU A 61 11.06 -20.84 -3.25
CA LEU A 61 9.82 -20.87 -4.01
C LEU A 61 8.99 -19.59 -3.81
N LEU A 62 8.85 -19.12 -2.57
CA LEU A 62 8.16 -17.87 -2.26
C LEU A 62 8.82 -16.67 -2.96
N ARG A 63 10.16 -16.62 -2.99
CA ARG A 63 10.90 -15.57 -3.73
C ARG A 63 10.70 -15.66 -5.23
N ALA A 64 10.71 -16.87 -5.81
CA ALA A 64 10.51 -17.06 -7.24
C ALA A 64 9.10 -16.69 -7.70
N ARG A 65 8.11 -16.74 -6.79
CA ARG A 65 6.71 -16.39 -7.06
C ARG A 65 6.33 -14.98 -6.63
N ASP A 66 7.28 -14.17 -6.20
CA ASP A 66 7.01 -12.76 -5.91
C ASP A 66 6.94 -11.98 -7.23
N LEU A 67 5.73 -11.54 -7.58
CA LEU A 67 5.47 -10.69 -8.75
C LEU A 67 5.85 -9.22 -8.51
N GLY A 68 6.34 -8.92 -7.31
CA GLY A 68 6.75 -7.59 -6.87
C GLY A 68 5.60 -6.76 -6.32
N SER A 69 5.98 -5.58 -5.84
CA SER A 69 5.04 -4.57 -5.35
C SER A 69 5.47 -3.19 -5.83
N ILE A 70 4.48 -2.34 -6.06
CA ILE A 70 4.65 -0.95 -6.41
C ILE A 70 4.16 -0.13 -5.22
N VAL A 71 4.96 0.84 -4.82
CA VAL A 71 4.61 1.78 -3.76
C VAL A 71 4.46 3.16 -4.39
N CYS A 72 3.28 3.74 -4.22
CA CYS A 72 2.95 5.07 -4.72
C CYS A 72 2.73 6.00 -3.53
N ASP A 73 3.51 7.08 -3.45
CA ASP A 73 3.24 8.17 -2.53
C ASP A 73 2.30 9.17 -3.22
N ILE A 74 1.06 9.25 -2.76
CA ILE A 74 0.00 10.10 -3.31
C ILE A 74 -0.11 11.35 -2.44
N LYS A 75 0.01 12.53 -3.06
CA LYS A 75 -0.05 13.80 -2.35
C LYS A 75 -1.46 14.37 -2.36
N PHE A 76 -1.96 14.73 -1.18
CA PHE A 76 -3.24 15.40 -0.99
C PHE A 76 -3.03 16.82 -0.45
N THR A 77 -3.68 17.78 -1.10
CA THR A 77 -3.72 19.20 -0.71
C THR A 77 -5.05 19.60 -0.09
N GLU A 78 -6.10 18.83 -0.37
CA GLU A 78 -7.51 19.07 -0.03
C GLU A 78 -8.08 17.88 0.72
N LEU A 79 -8.83 18.15 1.80
CA LEU A 79 -9.47 17.12 2.62
C LEU A 79 -10.47 16.27 1.81
N ASP A 80 -11.24 16.91 0.93
CA ASP A 80 -12.34 16.24 0.24
C ASP A 80 -11.81 15.18 -0.75
N ASN A 81 -10.66 15.45 -1.40
CA ASN A 81 -9.97 14.48 -2.26
C ASN A 81 -9.41 13.29 -1.46
N LEU A 82 -8.92 13.55 -0.25
CA LEU A 82 -8.44 12.50 0.64
C LEU A 82 -9.58 11.59 1.12
N GLU A 83 -10.71 12.18 1.52
CA GLU A 83 -11.88 11.41 1.97
C GLU A 83 -12.51 10.62 0.82
N ALA A 84 -12.56 11.18 -0.40
CA ALA A 84 -12.99 10.44 -1.59
C ALA A 84 -12.07 9.26 -1.91
N PHE A 85 -10.75 9.47 -1.90
CA PHE A 85 -9.77 8.41 -2.10
C PHE A 85 -9.94 7.27 -1.09
N TRP A 86 -10.15 7.59 0.18
CA TRP A 86 -10.36 6.58 1.22
C TRP A 86 -11.67 5.81 1.04
N ALA A 87 -12.75 6.50 0.62
CA ALA A 87 -14.01 5.84 0.29
C ALA A 87 -13.87 4.88 -0.91
N ASP A 88 -13.12 5.28 -1.94
CA ASP A 88 -12.83 4.43 -3.10
C ASP A 88 -11.96 3.22 -2.72
N TYR A 89 -11.04 3.39 -1.78
CA TYR A 89 -10.26 2.29 -1.20
C TYR A 89 -11.16 1.29 -0.45
N LEU A 90 -12.01 1.77 0.47
CA LEU A 90 -12.89 0.91 1.28
C LEU A 90 -13.97 0.21 0.46
N SER A 91 -14.50 0.86 -0.56
CA SER A 91 -15.51 0.28 -1.46
C SER A 91 -14.92 -0.71 -2.47
N GLY A 92 -13.59 -0.71 -2.65
CA GLY A 92 -12.89 -1.49 -3.67
C GLY A 92 -12.90 -0.87 -5.06
N ALA A 93 -13.55 0.29 -5.26
CA ALA A 93 -13.56 1.00 -6.54
C ALA A 93 -12.13 1.36 -7.00
N LEU A 94 -11.26 1.72 -6.06
CA LEU A 94 -9.85 2.00 -6.33
C LEU A 94 -9.14 0.77 -6.91
N LEU A 95 -9.40 -0.43 -6.36
CA LEU A 95 -8.80 -1.66 -6.87
C LEU A 95 -9.28 -1.95 -8.30
N GLU A 96 -10.57 -1.81 -8.58
CA GLU A 96 -11.13 -2.03 -9.92
C GLU A 96 -10.55 -1.07 -10.96
N ALA A 97 -10.41 0.22 -10.62
CA ALA A 97 -9.77 1.21 -11.48
C ALA A 97 -8.30 0.85 -11.75
N LEU A 98 -7.59 0.36 -10.74
CA LEU A 98 -6.18 0.00 -10.85
C LEU A 98 -5.95 -1.31 -11.62
N LYS A 99 -6.91 -2.24 -11.67
CA LYS A 99 -6.79 -3.45 -12.50
C LYS A 99 -6.59 -3.12 -13.98
N GLY A 100 -7.28 -2.11 -14.50
CA GLY A 100 -7.14 -1.67 -15.89
C GLY A 100 -5.78 -1.04 -16.21
N VAL A 101 -5.07 -0.54 -15.20
CA VAL A 101 -3.76 0.11 -15.36
C VAL A 101 -2.61 -0.86 -15.11
N PHE A 102 -2.75 -1.76 -14.11
CA PHE A 102 -1.65 -2.62 -13.66
C PHE A 102 -1.70 -4.05 -14.21
N ILE A 103 -2.88 -4.60 -14.53
CA ILE A 103 -2.96 -5.91 -15.21
C ILE A 103 -2.74 -5.67 -16.70
N THR A 104 -1.48 -5.39 -17.03
CA THR A 104 -1.03 -5.29 -18.43
C THR A 104 -0.92 -6.68 -19.04
N ASP A 105 -0.93 -6.76 -20.37
CA ASP A 105 -0.66 -8.01 -21.09
C ASP A 105 0.69 -8.61 -20.69
N SER A 106 1.67 -7.78 -20.30
CA SER A 106 2.97 -8.22 -19.77
C SER A 106 2.86 -9.00 -18.46
N LEU A 107 2.01 -8.56 -17.52
CA LEU A 107 1.81 -9.27 -16.25
C LEU A 107 1.08 -10.60 -16.48
N ARG A 108 0.10 -10.61 -17.39
CA ARG A 108 -0.60 -11.84 -17.81
C ARG A 108 0.35 -12.82 -18.51
N MET A 109 1.20 -12.34 -19.41
CA MET A 109 2.19 -13.18 -20.09
C MET A 109 3.25 -13.73 -19.12
N ALA A 110 3.73 -12.93 -18.17
CA ALA A 110 4.69 -13.38 -17.16
C ALA A 110 4.09 -14.44 -16.22
N ALA A 111 2.79 -14.36 -15.94
CA ALA A 111 2.09 -15.35 -15.14
C ALA A 111 1.73 -16.63 -15.91
N GLY A 112 1.80 -16.62 -17.24
CA GLY A 112 1.49 -17.78 -18.08
C GLY A 112 0.03 -18.20 -17.97
N SER A 113 -0.22 -19.48 -17.69
CA SER A 113 -1.57 -20.01 -17.37
C SER A 113 -2.01 -19.69 -15.94
N GLU A 114 -1.07 -19.20 -15.13
CA GLU A 114 -1.20 -18.70 -13.76
C GLU A 114 -2.26 -17.61 -13.62
N GLY A 115 -3.38 -17.84 -12.93
CA GLY A 115 -4.25 -16.74 -12.56
C GLY A 115 -3.54 -15.78 -11.58
N VAL A 116 -3.65 -14.47 -11.81
CA VAL A 116 -3.09 -13.42 -10.93
C VAL A 116 -4.19 -12.53 -10.38
N ARG A 117 -4.06 -12.13 -9.12
CA ARG A 117 -4.87 -11.08 -8.51
C ARG A 117 -4.01 -9.90 -8.08
N LEU A 118 -4.62 -8.71 -8.07
CA LEU A 118 -4.04 -7.52 -7.46
C LEU A 118 -4.59 -7.34 -6.05
N LEU A 119 -3.72 -6.94 -5.15
CA LEU A 119 -4.02 -6.48 -3.80
C LEU A 119 -3.56 -5.03 -3.67
N ILE A 120 -4.35 -4.24 -2.96
CA ILE A 120 -3.95 -2.89 -2.57
C ILE A 120 -4.03 -2.75 -1.06
N SER A 121 -3.10 -1.99 -0.49
CA SER A 121 -3.09 -1.68 0.95
C SER A 121 -2.74 -0.21 1.15
N VAL A 122 -3.53 0.44 1.99
CA VAL A 122 -3.28 1.78 2.52
C VAL A 122 -3.29 1.67 4.04
N ASP A 123 -2.35 2.34 4.70
CA ASP A 123 -2.30 2.39 6.16
C ASP A 123 -3.42 3.31 6.69
N GLN A 124 -4.19 2.80 7.65
CA GLN A 124 -5.29 3.56 8.26
C GLN A 124 -4.75 4.70 9.12
N ASP A 125 -3.64 4.49 9.83
CA ASP A 125 -3.05 5.51 10.69
C ASP A 125 -2.55 6.69 9.83
N ASP A 126 -1.96 6.40 8.66
CA ASP A 126 -1.59 7.42 7.68
C ASP A 126 -2.83 8.20 7.21
N TYR A 127 -3.93 7.52 6.90
CA TYR A 127 -5.17 8.20 6.51
C TYR A 127 -5.71 9.12 7.61
N GLU A 128 -5.77 8.63 8.85
CA GLU A 128 -6.31 9.39 9.98
C GLU A 128 -5.48 10.63 10.28
N GLU A 129 -4.15 10.51 10.23
CA GLU A 129 -3.25 11.64 10.42
C GLU A 129 -3.38 12.67 9.29
N GLY A 130 -3.45 12.22 8.04
CA GLY A 130 -3.69 13.10 6.89
C GLY A 130 -5.01 13.84 6.99
N ARG A 131 -6.06 13.14 7.42
CA ARG A 131 -7.39 13.72 7.64
C ARG A 131 -7.35 14.79 8.73
N ARG A 132 -6.67 14.53 9.84
CA ARG A 132 -6.51 15.48 10.96
C ARG A 132 -5.81 16.77 10.51
N LEU A 133 -4.71 16.65 9.78
CA LEU A 133 -3.92 17.77 9.29
C LEU A 133 -4.68 18.62 8.26
N LEU A 134 -5.27 17.99 7.25
CA LEU A 134 -6.02 18.70 6.20
C LEU A 134 -7.32 19.32 6.74
N ARG A 135 -7.93 18.72 7.77
CA ARG A 135 -9.08 19.32 8.46
C ARG A 135 -8.70 20.57 9.26
N ALA A 136 -7.57 20.55 9.97
CA ALA A 136 -7.06 21.73 10.67
C ALA A 136 -6.81 22.88 9.69
N LYS A 137 -6.15 22.59 8.55
CA LYS A 137 -5.96 23.54 7.46
C LYS A 137 -7.26 24.12 6.92
N LYS A 138 -8.27 23.27 6.66
CA LYS A 138 -9.59 23.71 6.18
C LYS A 138 -10.23 24.68 7.18
N ILE A 139 -10.18 24.39 8.48
CA ILE A 139 -10.72 25.27 9.54
C ILE A 139 -10.01 26.63 9.59
N MET A 140 -8.68 26.65 9.47
CA MET A 140 -7.92 27.91 9.47
C MET A 140 -8.21 28.77 8.25
N SER A 141 -8.36 28.15 7.08
CA SER A 141 -8.80 28.86 5.87
C SER A 141 -10.16 29.54 6.04
N PHE A 142 -11.09 28.92 6.78
CA PHE A 142 -12.40 29.53 7.08
C PHE A 142 -12.31 30.66 8.11
N ARG A 143 -11.41 30.57 9.09
CA ARG A 143 -11.23 31.63 10.10
C ARG A 143 -10.58 32.90 9.53
N ASN A 144 -9.80 32.75 8.47
CA ASN A 144 -9.09 33.85 7.79
C ASN A 144 -9.86 34.37 6.55
N ALA A 145 -11.08 33.90 6.32
CA ALA A 145 -11.97 34.45 5.28
C ALA A 145 -12.53 35.81 5.77
N PRO A 146 -12.52 36.86 4.91
CA PRO A 146 -12.94 38.21 5.28
C PRO A 146 -14.44 38.32 5.62
#